data_AF-C5EYE8-F1
#
_entry.id   AF-C5EYE8-F1
#
_cell.length_a   1.000
_cell.length_b   1.000
_cell.length_c   1.000
_cell.angle_alpha   90.00
_cell.angle_beta   90.00
_cell.angle_gamma   90.00
#
_symmetry.space_group_name_H-M   'P 1'
#
loop_
_entity.id
_entity.type
_entity.pdbx_description
1 polymer ?
#
loop_
_entity_poly.entity_id
_entity_poly.type
_entity_poly.pdbx_seq_one_letter_code
_entity_poly.pdbx_strand_id
1 'polypeptide(L)' 'MENKNKKEIESKNFENYLQEINQCLEELNDENIGLHKSMEVYKKGMEYLKEAQKMLENAQLECNELKMQFEKKEE' A
#
# COMPACT_ATOMS: atom_id res chain seq x y z
N MET A 1 -26.88 14.28 19.02
CA MET A 1 -26.71 13.36 17.87
C MET A 1 -25.50 13.83 17.10
N GLU A 2 -24.33 13.22 17.30
CA GLU A 2 -23.11 13.60 16.55
C GLU A 2 -22.38 12.33 16.11
N ASN A 3 -22.68 11.96 14.87
CA ASN A 3 -21.83 11.33 13.84
C ASN A 3 -20.65 10.46 14.31
N LYS A 4 -20.95 9.19 14.61
CA LYS A 4 -20.00 8.07 14.49
C LYS A 4 -19.97 7.60 13.04
N ASN A 5 -19.05 8.13 12.22
CA ASN A 5 -18.57 7.44 11.00
C ASN A 5 -17.37 8.20 10.42
N LYS A 6 -16.26 8.18 11.15
CA LYS A 6 -14.94 8.32 10.55
C LYS A 6 -14.35 6.92 10.58
N LYS A 7 -14.56 6.18 9.49
CA LYS A 7 -13.94 4.86 9.27
C LYS A 7 -12.44 5.16 9.18
N GLU A 8 -11.74 5.03 10.30
CA GLU A 8 -10.29 5.11 10.35
C GLU A 8 -9.77 4.04 9.40
N ILE A 9 -9.33 4.47 8.23
CA ILE A 9 -8.35 3.70 7.48
C ILE A 9 -7.10 3.82 8.35
N GLU A 10 -6.92 2.88 9.30
CA GLU A 10 -5.63 2.68 9.95
C GLU A 10 -4.59 2.67 8.82
N SER A 11 -3.64 3.60 8.86
CA SER A 11 -2.58 3.61 7.85
C SER A 11 -1.74 2.36 8.08
N LYS A 12 -2.02 1.32 7.28
CA LYS A 12 -1.25 0.09 7.27
C LYS A 12 0.21 0.42 6.92
N ASN A 13 1.15 -0.30 7.52
CA ASN A 13 2.55 -0.24 7.12
C ASN A 13 2.76 -0.99 5.79
N PHE A 14 3.96 -0.89 5.24
CA PHE A 14 4.30 -1.48 3.94
C PHE A 14 4.11 -3.01 3.94
N GLU A 15 4.53 -3.68 5.00
CA GLU A 15 4.45 -5.11 5.19
C GLU A 15 2.99 -5.59 5.23
N ASN A 16 2.11 -4.85 5.89
CA ASN A 16 0.68 -5.13 5.91
C ASN A 16 0.06 -4.97 4.52
N TYR A 17 0.45 -3.96 3.75
CA TYR A 17 -0.03 -3.83 2.37
C TYR A 17 0.44 -4.99 1.49
N LEU A 18 1.70 -5.43 1.63
CA LEU A 18 2.20 -6.61 0.92
C LEU A 18 1.42 -7.88 1.29
N GLN A 19 1.13 -8.08 2.58
CA GLN A 19 0.34 -9.22 3.02
C GLN A 19 -1.06 -9.21 2.39
N GLU A 20 -1.73 -8.06 2.36
CA GLU A 20 -3.05 -7.94 1.75
C GLU A 20 -3.03 -8.14 0.23
N ILE A 21 -1.98 -7.68 -0.45
CA ILE A 21 -1.78 -7.94 -1.88
C ILE A 21 -1.62 -9.43 -2.13
N ASN A 22 -0.82 -10.13 -1.32
CA ASN A 22 -0.67 -11.58 -1.43
C ASN A 22 -2.00 -12.31 -1.21
N GLN A 23 -2.79 -11.90 -0.21
CA GLN A 23 -4.13 -12.46 0.01
C GLN A 23 -5.05 -12.21 -1.18
N CYS A 24 -5.01 -11.02 -1.80
CA CYS A 24 -5.78 -10.74 -3.01
C CYS A 24 -5.36 -11.66 -4.17
N LEU A 25 -4.07 -11.94 -4.32
CA LEU A 25 -3.55 -12.86 -5.34
C LEU A 25 -3.99 -14.31 -5.06
N GLU A 26 -3.98 -14.76 -3.81
CA GLU A 26 -4.49 -16.07 -3.40
C GLU A 26 -5.99 -16.20 -3.70
N GLU A 27 -6.80 -15.18 -3.38
CA GLU A 27 -8.22 -15.14 -3.72
C GLU A 27 -8.45 -15.20 -5.24
N LEU A 28 -7.64 -14.49 -6.03
CA LEU A 28 -7.74 -14.49 -7.50
C LEU A 28 -7.31 -15.81 -8.14
N ASN A 29 -6.53 -16.63 -7.44
CA ASN A 29 -6.12 -17.95 -7.91
C ASN A 29 -7.19 -19.03 -7.65
N ASP A 30 -8.25 -18.73 -6.89
CA ASP A 30 -9.36 -19.67 -6.71
C ASP A 30 -10.16 -19.83 -8.01
N GLU A 31 -10.16 -21.03 -8.58
CA GLU A 31 -10.90 -21.36 -9.82
C GLU A 31 -12.42 -21.18 -9.67
N ASN A 32 -12.94 -21.15 -8.44
CA ASN A 32 -14.35 -20.94 -8.14
C ASN A 32 -14.72 -19.47 -7.94
N ILE A 33 -13.77 -18.54 -8.07
CA ILE A 33 -14.05 -17.11 -7.92
C ILE A 33 -14.99 -16.63 -9.04
N GLY A 34 -16.12 -16.04 -8.65
CA GLY A 34 -17.04 -15.43 -9.61
C GLY A 34 -16.46 -14.13 -10.20
N LEU A 35 -16.78 -13.83 -11.46
CA LEU A 35 -16.30 -12.63 -12.18
C LEU A 35 -16.47 -11.31 -11.40
N HIS A 36 -17.62 -11.14 -10.75
CA HIS A 36 -17.87 -9.94 -9.97
C HIS A 36 -16.89 -9.83 -8.79
N LYS A 37 -16.69 -10.93 -8.08
CA LYS A 37 -15.79 -10.99 -6.92
C LYS A 37 -14.33 -10.83 -7.36
N SER A 38 -13.91 -11.45 -8.46
CA SER A 38 -12.54 -11.28 -8.98
C SER A 38 -12.25 -9.83 -9.36
N MET A 39 -13.22 -9.13 -9.97
CA MET A 39 -13.11 -7.69 -10.26
C MET A 39 -12.99 -6.84 -8.99
N GLU A 40 -13.72 -7.16 -7.93
CA GLU A 40 -13.61 -6.45 -6.64
C GLU A 40 -12.25 -6.67 -5.99
N VAL A 41 -11.79 -7.93 -5.92
CA VAL A 41 -10.49 -8.30 -5.35
C VAL A 41 -9.35 -7.65 -6.12
N TYR A 42 -9.43 -7.65 -7.46
CA TYR A 42 -8.43 -6.99 -8.31
C TYR A 42 -8.35 -5.48 -8.02
N LYS A 43 -9.48 -4.78 -7.97
CA LYS A 43 -9.51 -3.34 -7.66
C LYS A 43 -8.90 -3.05 -6.29
N LYS A 44 -9.27 -3.85 -5.29
CA LYS A 44 -8.73 -3.75 -3.93
C LYS A 44 -7.22 -3.96 -3.89
N GLY A 45 -6.72 -4.99 -4.57
CA GLY A 45 -5.28 -5.26 -4.69
C GLY A 45 -4.52 -4.12 -5.36
N MET A 46 -5.10 -3.50 -6.41
CA MET A 46 -4.51 -2.34 -7.08
C MET A 46 -4.43 -1.11 -6.17
N GLU A 47 -5.43 -0.87 -5.33
CA GLU A 47 -5.39 0.22 -4.34
C GLU A 47 -4.28 -0.02 -3.31
N TYR A 48 -4.14 -1.24 -2.80
CA TYR A 48 -3.06 -1.60 -1.88
C TYR A 48 -1.67 -1.49 -2.52
N LEU A 49 -1.52 -1.91 -3.78
CA LEU A 49 -0.27 -1.79 -4.50
C LEU A 49 0.13 -0.31 -4.67
N LYS A 50 -0.83 0.55 -4.97
CA LYS A 50 -0.60 1.99 -5.10
C LYS A 50 -0.09 2.62 -3.80
N GLU A 51 -0.72 2.29 -2.67
CA GLU A 51 -0.27 2.82 -1.38
C GLU A 51 1.12 2.29 -1.00
N ALA A 52 1.40 1.00 -1.23
CA ALA A 52 2.72 0.42 -1.02
C ALA A 52 3.81 1.09 -1.89
N GLN A 53 3.51 1.35 -3.16
CA GLN A 53 4.42 2.06 -4.08
C GLN A 53 4.73 3.48 -3.57
N LYS A 54 3.70 4.21 -3.13
CA LYS A 54 3.87 5.54 -2.55
C LYS A 54 4.77 5.55 -1.32
N MET A 55 4.68 4.52 -0.48
CA MET A 55 5.57 4.37 0.68
C MET A 55 7.04 4.19 0.25
N LEU A 56 7.29 3.39 -0.79
CA LEU A 56 8.64 3.20 -1.35
C LEU A 56 9.19 4.49 -1.97
N GLU A 57 8.37 5.22 -2.72
CA GLU A 57 8.74 6.51 -3.30
C GLU A 57 9.14 7.51 -2.21
N ASN A 58 8.35 7.61 -1.13
CA ASN A 58 8.66 8.48 -0.01
C ASN A 58 9.98 8.07 0.69
N ALA A 59 10.19 6.77 0.92
CA ALA A 59 11.43 6.28 1.53
C ALA A 59 12.66 6.55 0.64
N GLN A 60 12.50 6.46 -0.67
CA GLN A 60 13.57 6.81 -1.63
C GLN A 60 13.90 8.31 -1.58
N LEU A 61 12.89 9.18 -1.49
CA LEU A 61 13.09 10.62 -1.34
C LEU A 61 13.84 10.94 -0.04
N GLU A 62 13.42 10.36 1.07
CA GLU A 62 14.08 10.53 2.38
C GLU A 62 15.55 10.08 2.33
N CYS A 63 15.83 8.90 1.75
CA CYS A 63 17.20 8.43 1.55
C CYS A 63 18.05 9.41 0.73
N ASN A 64 17.50 9.95 -0.35
CA ASN A 64 18.19 10.90 -1.20
C ASN A 64 18.47 12.22 -0.46
N GLU A 65 17.51 12.74 0.30
CA GLU A 65 17.68 13.95 1.11
C GLU A 65 18.76 13.76 2.18
N LEU A 66 18.75 12.63 2.88
CA LEU A 66 19.78 12.29 3.85
C LEU A 66 21.16 12.25 3.20
N LYS A 67 21.29 11.58 2.05
CA LYS A 67 22.55 11.51 1.30
C LYS A 67 23.07 12.90 0.93
N MET A 68 22.21 13.78 0.40
CA MET A 68 22.59 15.16 0.09
C MET A 68 23.02 15.97 1.31
N GLN A 69 22.41 15.74 2.48
CA GLN A 69 22.80 16.40 3.73
C GLN A 69 24.14 15.91 4.25
N PHE A 70 24.49 14.64 4.04
CA PHE A 70 25.80 14.09 4.37
C PHE A 70 26.90 14.67 3.46
N GLU A 71 26.66 14.71 2.15
CA GLU A 71 27.63 15.24 1.18
C GLU A 71 27.94 16.73 1.40
N LYS A 72 26.93 17.54 1.77
CA LYS A 72 27.12 18.98 2.08
C LYS A 72 27.86 19.28 3.38
N LYS A 73 28.07 18.30 4.27
CA LYS A 73 28.80 18.49 5.52
C LYS A 73 30.31 18.26 5.38
N GLU A 74 30.75 17.72 4.25
CA GLU A 74 32.16 17.44 3.97
C GLU A 74 32.84 18.52 3.11
N GLU A 75 32.10 19.53 2.65
CA GLU A 75 32.60 20.77 2.00
C GLU A 75 32.68 21.93 3.00
#